data_AF-A0A2N2X6U3-F1
#
_entry.id   AF-A0A2N2X6U3-F1
#
_cell.length_a   1.000
_cell.length_b   1.000
_cell.length_c   1.000
_cell.angle_alpha   90.00
_cell.angle_beta   90.00
_cell.angle_gamma   90.00
#
_symmetry.space_group_name_H-M   'P 1'
#
loop_
_entity.id
_entity.type
_entity.pdbx_description
1 polymer ?
#
loop_
_entity_poly.entity_id
_entity_poly.type
_entity_poly.pdbx_seq_one_letter_code
_entity_poly.pdbx_strand_id
1 'polypeptide(L)'
;MNTKYLNPYLGGVLLGLVLLAANFISGRGLGASGALKSVVVQAANVITPEHAENAVFYKEYNHEHPKGPMRSWLVFQVLGVVVGAFISGALAGRLKVKVEHSPKITSKRRLIFALAGGVFFGFGSQLGRGCTSGSALSGMAVLSVGGFVTMAAIFGTAFALAYFVRKNWI
;
A
#
# COMPACT_ATOMS: atom_id res chain seq x y z
N MET A 1 11.27 23.67 15.71
CA MET A 1 11.70 23.30 14.34
C MET A 1 10.55 23.56 13.38
N ASN A 2 10.70 24.55 12.51
CA ASN A 2 9.70 24.84 11.47
C ASN A 2 9.88 23.80 10.36
N THR A 3 9.09 22.72 10.37
CA THR A 3 9.19 21.67 9.35
C THR A 3 8.64 22.22 8.04
N LYS A 4 9.51 22.66 7.14
CA LYS A 4 9.14 22.97 5.75
C LYS A 4 8.68 21.67 5.09
N TYR A 5 7.37 21.50 4.97
CA TYR A 5 6.80 20.45 4.16
C TYR A 5 7.13 20.71 2.68
N LEU A 6 7.36 19.62 1.93
CA LEU A 6 7.55 19.71 0.49
C LEU A 6 6.28 20.27 -0.15
N ASN A 7 6.42 21.17 -1.12
CA ASN A 7 5.28 21.68 -1.88
C ASN A 7 4.52 20.48 -2.51
N PRO A 8 3.19 20.35 -2.30
CA PRO A 8 2.41 19.22 -2.79
C PRO A 8 2.48 19.04 -4.31
N TYR A 9 2.60 20.12 -5.07
CA TYR A 9 2.77 20.05 -6.52
C TYR A 9 4.12 19.43 -6.89
N LEU A 10 5.19 19.83 -6.20
CA LEU A 10 6.52 19.28 -6.41
C LEU A 10 6.57 17.79 -6.01
N GLY A 11 5.93 17.42 -4.90
CA GLY A 11 5.78 16.03 -4.49
C GLY A 11 5.01 15.19 -5.51
N GLY A 12 3.95 15.74 -6.10
CA GLY A 12 3.18 15.10 -7.16
C GLY A 12 4.00 14.85 -8.43
N VAL A 13 4.76 15.86 -8.88
CA VAL A 13 5.65 15.72 -10.05
C VAL A 13 6.71 14.66 -9.82
N LEU A 14 7.39 14.68 -8.67
CA LEU A 14 8.41 13.67 -8.33
C LEU A 14 7.82 12.25 -8.28
N LEU A 15 6.63 12.09 -7.70
CA LEU A 15 5.94 10.80 -7.65
C LEU A 15 5.52 10.33 -9.05
N GLY A 16 5.07 11.24 -9.92
CA GLY A 16 4.77 10.95 -11.33
C GLY A 16 6.00 10.48 -12.10
N LEU A 17 7.15 11.13 -11.91
CA LEU A 17 8.43 10.72 -12.52
C LEU A 17 8.86 9.33 -12.04
N VAL A 18 8.72 9.04 -10.75
CA VAL A 18 9.01 7.70 -10.20
C VAL A 18 8.06 6.65 -10.78
N LEU A 19 6.78 6.98 -10.95
CA LEU A 19 5.81 6.08 -11.57
C LEU A 19 6.16 5.79 -13.03
N LEU A 20 6.53 6.81 -13.81
CA LEU A 20 6.98 6.65 -15.20
C LEU A 20 8.25 5.80 -15.28
N ALA A 21 9.24 6.08 -14.43
CA ALA A 21 10.47 5.31 -14.36
C ALA A 21 10.21 3.84 -13.98
N ALA A 22 9.30 3.60 -13.02
CA ALA A 22 8.92 2.24 -12.65
C ALA A 22 8.29 1.50 -13.83
N ASN A 23 7.33 2.11 -14.53
CA ASN A 23 6.72 1.53 -15.72
C ASN A 23 7.74 1.28 -16.83
N PHE A 24 8.65 2.22 -17.09
CA PHE A 24 9.65 2.11 -18.15
C PHE A 24 10.70 1.03 -17.88
N ILE A 25 11.23 0.96 -16.65
CA ILE A 25 12.33 0.04 -16.30
C ILE A 25 11.80 -1.37 -16.04
N SER A 26 10.67 -1.50 -15.36
CA SER A 26 10.17 -2.80 -14.88
C SER A 26 8.99 -3.35 -15.66
N GLY A 27 8.41 -2.56 -16.57
CA GLY A 27 7.16 -2.90 -17.25
C GLY A 27 5.95 -2.98 -16.33
N ARG A 28 6.08 -2.56 -15.06
CA ARG A 28 5.04 -2.64 -14.04
C ARG A 28 4.90 -1.34 -13.26
N GLY A 29 3.65 -0.99 -12.94
CA GLY A 29 3.32 0.17 -12.13
C GLY A 29 3.65 0.00 -10.65
N LEU A 30 3.41 1.04 -9.86
CA LEU A 30 3.66 1.05 -8.42
C LEU A 30 2.61 0.21 -7.67
N GLY A 31 3.03 -0.76 -6.87
CA GLY A 31 2.10 -1.62 -6.11
C GLY A 31 2.62 -2.08 -4.76
N ALA A 32 1.83 -1.88 -3.70
CA ALA A 32 2.18 -2.39 -2.36
C ALA A 32 1.60 -3.80 -2.09
N SER A 33 0.32 -4.03 -2.43
CA SER A 33 -0.36 -5.29 -2.10
C SER A 33 0.24 -6.52 -2.78
N GLY A 34 0.85 -6.36 -3.97
CA GLY A 34 1.51 -7.48 -4.65
C GLY A 34 2.73 -8.00 -3.89
N ALA A 35 3.52 -7.10 -3.28
CA ALA A 35 4.67 -7.47 -2.46
C ALA A 35 4.25 -8.16 -1.15
N LEU A 36 3.18 -7.67 -0.50
CA LEU A 36 2.64 -8.31 0.70
C LEU A 36 2.15 -9.73 0.40
N LYS A 37 1.48 -9.96 -0.74
CA LYS A 37 1.12 -11.31 -1.20
C LYS A 37 2.36 -12.18 -1.38
N SER A 38 3.42 -11.67 -2.01
CA SER A 38 4.67 -12.43 -2.20
C SER A 38 5.25 -12.94 -0.88
N VAL A 39 5.25 -12.09 0.16
CA VAL A 39 5.75 -12.45 1.49
C VAL A 39 4.86 -13.50 2.15
N VAL A 40 3.52 -13.34 2.07
CA VAL A 40 2.56 -14.30 2.65
C VAL A 40 2.64 -15.66 1.95
N VAL A 41 2.73 -15.68 0.62
CA VAL A 41 2.87 -16.92 -0.17
C VAL A 41 4.19 -17.60 0.15
N GLN A 42 5.29 -16.85 0.24
CA GLN A 42 6.58 -17.42 0.65
C GLN A 42 6.52 -18.00 2.07
N ALA A 43 5.92 -17.28 3.02
CA ALA A 43 5.75 -17.78 4.38
C ALA A 43 4.90 -19.04 4.42
N ALA A 44 3.80 -19.10 3.65
CA ALA A 44 2.95 -20.28 3.54
C ALA A 44 3.68 -21.48 2.92
N ASN A 45 4.50 -21.26 1.87
CA ASN A 45 5.33 -22.30 1.25
C ASN A 45 6.36 -22.88 2.24
N VAL A 46 6.88 -22.08 3.18
CA VAL A 46 7.90 -22.51 4.17
C VAL A 46 7.27 -23.17 5.40
N ILE A 47 6.16 -22.62 5.90
CA ILE A 47 5.55 -23.06 7.17
C ILE A 47 4.56 -24.21 6.95
N THR A 48 3.78 -24.17 5.86
CA THR A 48 2.73 -25.16 5.53
C THR A 48 2.70 -25.47 4.03
N PRO A 49 3.73 -26.16 3.50
CA PRO A 49 3.83 -26.46 2.07
C PRO A 49 2.63 -27.26 1.53
N GLU A 50 2.09 -28.18 2.32
CA GLU A 50 0.92 -29.00 1.96
C GLU A 50 -0.36 -28.16 1.74
N HIS A 51 -0.53 -27.06 2.50
CA HIS A 51 -1.66 -26.14 2.30
C HIS A 51 -1.45 -25.25 1.06
N ALA A 52 -0.20 -24.84 0.80
CA ALA A 52 0.15 -24.02 -0.35
C ALA A 52 0.03 -24.77 -1.69
N GLU A 53 0.23 -26.10 -1.70
CA GLU A 53 0.00 -26.92 -2.89
C GLU A 53 -1.48 -27.21 -3.16
N ASN A 54 -2.32 -27.21 -2.13
CA ASN A 54 -3.74 -27.56 -2.27
C ASN A 54 -4.66 -26.36 -2.52
N ALA A 55 -4.31 -25.17 -2.04
CA ALA A 55 -5.13 -23.98 -2.23
C ALA A 55 -4.85 -23.26 -3.56
N VAL A 56 -5.92 -23.06 -4.35
CA VAL A 56 -5.90 -22.47 -5.71
C VAL A 56 -5.15 -21.14 -5.77
N PHE A 57 -5.32 -20.29 -4.75
CA PHE A 57 -4.66 -18.99 -4.65
C PHE A 57 -3.12 -19.08 -4.68
N TYR A 58 -2.54 -20.05 -3.97
CA TYR A 58 -1.09 -20.20 -3.88
C TYR A 58 -0.52 -20.87 -5.14
N LYS A 59 -1.25 -21.85 -5.70
CA LYS A 59 -0.92 -22.47 -6.99
C LYS A 59 -0.87 -21.44 -8.11
N GLU A 60 -1.93 -20.67 -8.29
CA GLU A 60 -2.01 -19.67 -9.37
C GLU A 60 -0.94 -18.58 -9.20
N TYR A 61 -0.69 -18.14 -7.96
CA TYR A 61 0.36 -17.14 -7.68
C TYR A 61 1.79 -17.68 -7.93
N ASN A 62 2.06 -18.93 -7.59
CA ASN A 62 3.35 -19.58 -7.86
C ASN A 62 3.54 -19.84 -9.37
N HIS A 63 2.47 -20.19 -10.10
CA HIS A 63 2.49 -20.33 -11.57
C HIS A 63 2.74 -19.00 -12.28
N GLU A 64 2.13 -17.90 -11.82
CA GLU A 64 2.37 -16.56 -12.35
C GLU A 64 3.78 -16.01 -12.01
N HIS A 65 4.47 -16.59 -11.01
CA HIS A 65 5.79 -16.16 -10.56
C HIS A 65 6.83 -17.31 -10.59
N PRO A 66 7.18 -17.84 -11.79
CA PRO A 66 8.01 -19.05 -11.94
C PRO A 66 9.46 -18.89 -11.44
N LYS A 67 9.95 -17.67 -11.22
CA LYS A 67 11.28 -17.38 -10.65
C LYS A 67 11.28 -17.23 -9.13
N GLY A 68 10.14 -17.44 -8.48
CA GLY A 68 9.92 -17.33 -7.04
C GLY A 68 9.13 -16.07 -6.66
N PRO A 69 8.18 -16.16 -5.73
CA PRO A 69 7.29 -15.05 -5.36
C PRO A 69 8.05 -13.84 -4.81
N MET A 70 9.17 -14.04 -4.12
CA MET A 70 10.01 -12.96 -3.58
C MET A 70 10.81 -12.17 -4.64
N ARG A 71 11.00 -12.71 -5.86
CA ARG A 71 11.71 -12.00 -6.95
C ARG A 71 10.80 -11.06 -7.74
N SER A 72 9.60 -10.80 -7.26
CA SER A 72 8.73 -9.78 -7.85
C SER A 72 9.34 -8.39 -7.68
N TRP A 73 9.35 -7.60 -8.77
CA TRP A 73 9.73 -6.19 -8.76
C TRP A 73 9.07 -5.39 -7.62
N LEU A 74 7.82 -5.73 -7.29
CA LEU A 74 7.06 -5.08 -6.22
C LEU A 74 7.70 -5.26 -4.84
N VAL A 75 8.38 -6.38 -4.58
CA VAL A 75 9.10 -6.61 -3.31
C VAL A 75 10.28 -5.66 -3.19
N PHE A 76 11.06 -5.48 -4.25
CA PHE A 76 12.14 -4.50 -4.29
C PHE A 76 11.61 -3.06 -4.16
N GLN A 77 10.48 -2.76 -4.80
CA GLN A 77 9.82 -1.47 -4.66
C GLN A 77 9.44 -1.19 -3.20
N VAL A 78 8.78 -2.13 -2.52
CA VAL A 78 8.36 -1.95 -1.12
C VAL A 78 9.58 -1.84 -0.20
N LEU A 79 10.64 -2.62 -0.41
CA LEU A 79 11.89 -2.46 0.33
C LEU A 79 12.51 -1.07 0.11
N GLY A 80 12.53 -0.58 -1.13
CA GLY A 80 13.00 0.76 -1.45
C GLY A 80 12.16 1.85 -0.77
N VAL A 81 10.83 1.68 -0.70
CA VAL A 81 9.94 2.60 0.04
C VAL A 81 10.24 2.59 1.54
N VAL A 82 10.46 1.42 2.15
CA VAL A 82 10.79 1.30 3.58
C VAL A 82 12.12 2.00 3.89
N VAL A 83 13.17 1.70 3.11
CA VAL A 83 14.49 2.32 3.28
C VAL A 83 14.42 3.83 3.03
N GLY A 84 13.76 4.25 1.96
CA GLY A 84 13.58 5.67 1.63
C GLY A 84 12.78 6.43 2.68
N ALA A 85 11.74 5.83 3.25
CA ALA A 85 10.96 6.41 4.34
C ALA A 85 11.81 6.56 5.61
N PHE A 86 12.66 5.57 5.91
CA PHE A 86 13.55 5.62 7.07
C PHE A 86 14.62 6.72 6.93
N ILE A 87 15.29 6.80 5.77
CA ILE A 87 16.27 7.85 5.46
C ILE A 87 15.61 9.24 5.51
N SER A 88 14.43 9.39 4.88
CA SER A 88 13.67 10.65 4.92
C SER A 88 13.26 11.01 6.36
N GLY A 89 12.86 10.03 7.16
CA GLY A 89 12.53 10.21 8.57
C GLY A 89 13.73 10.64 9.41
N ALA A 90 14.90 10.04 9.17
CA ALA A 90 16.15 10.34 9.85
C ALA A 90 16.63 11.77 9.54
N LEU A 91 16.68 12.13 8.25
CA LEU A 91 17.10 13.46 7.79
C LEU A 91 16.16 14.57 8.28
N ALA A 92 14.86 14.28 8.40
CA ALA A 92 13.88 15.23 8.94
C ALA A 92 13.84 15.26 10.49
N GLY A 93 14.66 14.46 11.18
CA GLY A 93 14.70 14.39 12.64
C GLY A 93 13.38 13.94 13.29
N ARG A 94 12.54 13.19 12.54
CA ARG A 94 11.17 12.81 12.95
C ARG A 94 11.01 11.32 13.23
N LEU A 95 12.10 10.57 13.34
CA LEU A 95 12.08 9.18 13.79
C LEU A 95 11.70 9.12 15.27
N LYS A 96 10.40 8.96 15.53
CA LYS A 96 9.85 8.75 16.87
C LYS A 96 8.82 7.64 16.81
N VAL A 97 8.95 6.65 17.70
CA VAL A 97 7.93 5.63 17.89
C VAL A 97 6.80 6.28 18.69
N LYS A 98 5.70 6.59 18.01
CA LYS A 98 4.53 7.23 18.62
C LYS A 98 3.26 6.69 17.97
N VAL A 99 2.21 6.54 18.79
CA VAL A 99 0.87 6.25 18.28
C VAL A 99 0.17 7.58 18.08
N GLU A 100 0.03 8.01 16.82
CA GLU A 100 -0.69 9.24 16.48
C GLU A 100 -2.19 9.05 16.73
N HIS A 101 -2.72 9.76 17.73
CA HIS A 101 -4.14 9.78 18.06
C HIS A 101 -4.57 11.14 18.63
N SER A 102 -5.87 11.46 18.53
CA SER A 102 -6.42 12.66 19.18
C SER A 102 -6.26 12.55 20.70
N PRO A 103 -5.98 13.65 21.43
CA PRO A 103 -5.92 13.65 22.89
C PRO A 103 -7.18 13.10 23.57
N LYS A 104 -8.32 13.11 22.86
CA LYS A 104 -9.63 12.66 23.36
C LYS A 104 -9.82 11.13 23.32
N ILE A 105 -8.93 10.39 22.67
CA ILE A 105 -9.04 8.93 22.53
C ILE A 105 -7.84 8.23 23.13
N THR A 106 -8.04 7.00 23.60
CA THR A 106 -6.94 6.16 24.09
C THR A 106 -6.19 5.51 22.94
N SER A 107 -4.90 5.23 23.14
CA SER A 107 -4.06 4.55 22.14
C SER A 107 -4.60 3.15 21.79
N LYS A 108 -5.24 2.45 22.74
CA LYS A 108 -5.91 1.16 22.51
C LYS A 108 -7.04 1.29 21.49
N ARG A 109 -7.92 2.28 21.65
CA ARG A 109 -9.02 2.54 20.71
C ARG A 109 -8.46 2.84 19.31
N ARG A 110 -7.44 3.70 19.22
CA ARG A 110 -6.77 4.00 17.95
C ARG A 110 -6.26 2.75 17.24
N LEU A 111 -5.58 1.88 17.96
CA LEU A 111 -5.00 0.66 17.40
C LEU A 111 -6.08 -0.30 16.91
N ILE A 112 -7.17 -0.49 17.67
CA ILE A 112 -8.31 -1.33 17.26
C ILE A 112 -8.93 -0.81 15.96
N PHE A 113 -9.21 0.49 15.87
CA PHE A 113 -9.77 1.08 14.65
C PHE A 113 -8.80 1.04 13.47
N ALA A 114 -7.50 1.20 13.70
CA ALA A 114 -6.49 1.08 12.65
C ALA A 114 -6.38 -0.36 12.13
N LEU A 115 -6.41 -1.36 13.03
CA LEU A 115 -6.42 -2.78 12.65
C LEU A 115 -7.70 -3.15 11.91
N ALA A 116 -8.87 -2.76 12.41
CA ALA A 116 -10.14 -3.01 11.74
C ALA A 116 -10.17 -2.37 10.34
N GLY A 117 -9.74 -1.10 10.22
CA GLY A 117 -9.62 -0.42 8.93
C GLY A 117 -8.62 -1.10 7.99
N GLY A 118 -7.50 -1.59 8.50
CA GLY A 118 -6.51 -2.37 7.74
C GLY A 118 -7.07 -3.69 7.21
N VAL A 119 -7.86 -4.41 8.02
CA VAL A 119 -8.54 -5.65 7.60
C VAL A 119 -9.56 -5.38 6.50
N PHE A 120 -10.43 -4.37 6.67
CA PHE A 120 -11.39 -3.98 5.65
C PHE A 120 -10.71 -3.51 4.35
N PHE A 121 -9.63 -2.74 4.46
CA PHE A 121 -8.85 -2.31 3.29
C PHE A 121 -8.15 -3.49 2.60
N GLY A 122 -7.57 -4.41 3.36
CA GLY A 122 -6.97 -5.64 2.83
C GLY A 122 -7.97 -6.47 2.04
N PHE A 123 -9.13 -6.75 2.64
CA PHE A 123 -10.22 -7.46 1.99
C PHE A 123 -10.73 -6.72 0.73
N GLY A 124 -10.97 -5.41 0.85
CA GLY A 124 -11.41 -4.57 -0.27
C GLY A 124 -10.40 -4.52 -1.42
N SER A 125 -9.09 -4.46 -1.12
CA SER A 125 -8.04 -4.47 -2.13
C SER A 125 -7.99 -5.78 -2.92
N GLN A 126 -8.46 -6.89 -2.35
CA GLN A 126 -8.58 -8.16 -3.06
C GLN A 126 -9.79 -8.20 -3.97
N LEU A 127 -10.93 -7.71 -3.49
CA LEU A 127 -12.13 -7.59 -4.33
C LEU A 127 -11.91 -6.61 -5.49
N GLY A 128 -11.24 -5.48 -5.24
CA GLY A 128 -10.89 -4.49 -6.25
C GLY A 128 -9.67 -4.85 -7.12
N ARG A 129 -9.13 -6.07 -6.96
CA ARG A 129 -7.92 -6.59 -7.65
C ARG A 129 -6.71 -5.65 -7.60
N GLY A 130 -6.61 -4.80 -6.58
CA GLY A 130 -5.45 -3.98 -6.31
C GLY A 130 -5.69 -2.89 -5.26
N CYS A 131 -4.63 -2.15 -4.94
CA CYS A 131 -4.61 -1.11 -3.91
C CYS A 131 -4.60 0.29 -4.52
N THR A 132 -4.63 1.32 -3.68
CA THR A 132 -4.58 2.73 -4.11
C THR A 132 -3.39 3.03 -5.03
N SER A 133 -2.20 2.46 -4.77
CA SER A 133 -1.05 2.70 -5.64
C SER A 133 -1.12 1.95 -6.99
N GLY A 134 -1.67 0.73 -6.96
CA GLY A 134 -1.76 -0.12 -8.15
C GLY A 134 -2.95 0.25 -9.02
N SER A 135 -4.16 0.06 -8.49
CA SER A 135 -5.40 0.24 -9.23
C SER A 135 -5.69 1.71 -9.51
N ALA A 136 -5.48 2.60 -8.53
CA ALA A 136 -5.82 4.02 -8.73
C ALA A 136 -4.65 4.80 -9.37
N LEU A 137 -3.49 4.88 -8.72
CA LEU A 137 -2.37 5.70 -9.23
C LEU A 137 -1.78 5.16 -10.54
N SER A 138 -1.40 3.88 -10.58
CA SER A 138 -0.82 3.29 -11.80
C SER A 138 -1.87 3.09 -12.90
N GLY A 139 -3.12 2.75 -12.54
CA GLY A 139 -4.23 2.63 -13.48
C GLY A 139 -4.58 3.96 -14.17
N MET A 140 -4.61 5.08 -13.43
CA MET A 140 -4.83 6.40 -14.03
C MET A 140 -3.65 6.85 -14.90
N ALA A 141 -2.42 6.49 -14.55
CA ALA A 141 -1.24 6.84 -15.34
C ALA A 141 -1.24 6.22 -16.75
N VAL A 142 -1.92 5.09 -16.93
CA VAL A 142 -2.13 4.45 -18.24
C VAL A 142 -3.49 4.79 -18.87
N LEU A 143 -4.18 5.82 -18.35
CA LEU A 143 -5.51 6.26 -18.76
C LEU A 143 -6.59 5.16 -18.69
N SER A 144 -6.45 4.19 -17.79
CA SER A 144 -7.46 3.15 -17.61
C SER A 144 -8.72 3.72 -16.96
N VAL A 145 -9.88 3.48 -17.57
CA VAL A 145 -11.20 3.81 -17.01
C VAL A 145 -11.35 3.21 -15.60
N GLY A 146 -10.88 1.97 -15.40
CA GLY A 146 -10.91 1.30 -14.10
C GLY A 146 -10.11 2.05 -13.03
N GLY A 147 -9.01 2.71 -13.40
CA GLY A 147 -8.21 3.51 -12.48
C GLY A 147 -8.94 4.76 -11.98
N PHE A 148 -9.61 5.48 -12.88
CA PHE A 148 -10.42 6.65 -12.52
C PHE A 148 -11.62 6.26 -11.64
N VAL A 149 -12.32 5.18 -12.00
CA VAL A 149 -13.44 4.66 -11.20
C VAL A 149 -12.97 4.25 -9.81
N THR A 150 -11.84 3.53 -9.71
CA THR A 150 -11.27 3.12 -8.42
C THR A 150 -10.88 4.34 -7.57
N MET A 151 -10.27 5.35 -8.18
CA MET A 151 -9.89 6.58 -7.49
C MET A 151 -11.14 7.31 -6.93
N ALA A 152 -12.16 7.48 -7.75
CA ALA A 152 -13.43 8.10 -7.35
C ALA A 152 -14.13 7.30 -6.25
N ALA A 153 -14.16 5.96 -6.33
CA ALA A 153 -14.76 5.11 -5.33
C ALA A 153 -14.01 5.16 -3.99
N ILE A 154 -12.67 5.09 -4.00
CA ILE A 154 -11.86 5.14 -2.78
C ILE A 154 -12.04 6.49 -2.08
N PHE A 155 -11.85 7.60 -2.79
CA PHE A 155 -11.96 8.92 -2.17
C PHE A 155 -13.41 9.27 -1.83
N GLY A 156 -14.36 8.95 -2.70
CA GLY A 156 -15.78 9.21 -2.47
C GLY A 156 -16.31 8.49 -1.22
N THR A 157 -15.99 7.20 -1.07
CA THR A 157 -16.36 6.45 0.14
C THR A 157 -15.60 6.93 1.38
N ALA A 158 -14.31 7.28 1.24
CA ALA A 158 -13.54 7.84 2.35
C ALA A 158 -14.13 9.14 2.87
N PHE A 159 -14.51 10.08 2.00
CA PHE A 159 -15.15 11.33 2.40
C PHE A 159 -16.55 11.13 2.99
N ALA A 160 -17.35 10.21 2.43
CA ALA A 160 -18.66 9.88 2.96
C ALA A 160 -18.58 9.29 4.38
N LEU A 161 -17.63 8.37 4.61
CA LEU A 161 -17.44 7.73 5.91
C LEU A 161 -16.70 8.61 6.91
N ALA A 162 -15.87 9.55 6.44
CA ALA A 162 -15.07 10.43 7.30
C ALA A 162 -15.93 11.15 8.34
N TYR A 163 -17.15 11.58 7.99
CA TYR A 163 -18.06 12.25 8.91
C TYR A 163 -18.42 11.40 10.15
N PHE A 164 -18.56 10.08 9.98
CA PHE A 164 -18.91 9.17 11.07
C PHE A 164 -17.72 8.86 11.98
N VAL A 165 -16.53 8.71 11.41
CA VAL A 165 -15.30 8.39 12.16
C VAL A 165 -14.52 9.62 12.64
N ARG A 166 -14.96 10.84 12.31
CA ARG A 166 -14.26 12.10 12.68
C ARG A 166 -13.97 12.23 14.18
N LYS A 167 -14.85 11.74 15.05
CA LYS A 167 -14.65 11.76 16.51
C LYS A 167 -13.44 10.93 16.99
N ASN A 168 -12.89 10.06 16.14
CA ASN A 168 -11.66 9.31 16.44
C ASN A 168 -10.38 10.06 16.02
N TRP A 169 -10.49 11.19 15.31
CA TRP A 169 -9.34 11.96 14.80
C TRP A 169 -9.32 13.41 15.28
N ILE A 170 -10.48 13.99 15.63
CA ILE A 170 -10.66 15.36 16.18
C ILE A 170 -10.89 15.28 17.69
#